data_AF-A0A8S3FDP4-F1
#
_entry.id   AF-A0A8S3FDP4-F1
#
_cell.length_a   1.000
_cell.length_b   1.000
_cell.length_c   1.000
_cell.angle_alpha   90.00
_cell.angle_beta   90.00
_cell.angle_gamma   90.00
#
_symmetry.space_group_name_H-M   'P 1'
#
loop_
_entity.id
_entity.type
_entity.pdbx_description
1 polymer ?
#
loop_
_entity_poly.entity_id
_entity_poly.type
_entity_poly.pdbx_seq_one_letter_code
_entity_poly.pdbx_strand_id
1 'polypeptide(L)'
;YFSNSSFYSELQAKVKFWGKSIEIFPDSLNTLILPKYNETITWNKCTMCIHNVLSSERWIDHYGDVLVESSFGTKARISFIQSDYRTRLNSVAGDIVDVTGKVVHKIFGHWHENIFCGNDQTAKCIWRQST
;
A
#
# COMPACT_ATOMS: atom_id res chain seq x y z
N TYR A 1 -7.47 -20.71 -0.57
CA TYR A 1 -6.08 -20.25 -0.78
C TYR A 1 -5.37 -19.77 0.49
N PHE A 2 -6.07 -19.59 1.63
CA PHE A 2 -5.52 -19.10 2.90
C PHE A 2 -5.90 -19.97 4.12
N SER A 3 -6.12 -21.27 3.95
CA SER A 3 -6.44 -22.14 5.09
C SER A 3 -5.27 -22.10 6.10
N ASN A 4 -5.57 -21.64 7.32
CA ASN A 4 -4.64 -21.42 8.44
C ASN A 4 -3.67 -20.22 8.33
N SER A 5 -3.92 -19.21 7.49
CA SER A 5 -3.18 -17.94 7.61
C SER A 5 -3.69 -17.11 8.80
N SER A 6 -2.79 -16.45 9.51
CA SER A 6 -3.14 -15.51 10.58
C SER A 6 -2.73 -14.09 10.20
N PHE A 7 -3.63 -13.13 10.40
CA PHE A 7 -3.39 -11.72 10.18
C PHE A 7 -3.51 -10.96 11.50
N TYR A 8 -2.49 -10.18 11.82
CA TYR A 8 -2.44 -9.31 13.00
C TYR A 8 -2.20 -7.88 12.52
N SER A 9 -2.98 -6.95 13.04
CA SER A 9 -2.81 -5.52 12.77
C SER A 9 -3.09 -4.74 14.04
N GLU A 10 -2.16 -3.85 14.37
CA GLU A 10 -2.39 -2.82 15.37
C GLU A 10 -2.83 -1.53 14.68
N LEU A 11 -3.56 -0.67 15.38
CA LEU A 11 -3.89 0.66 14.90
C LEU A 11 -3.58 1.68 16.00
N GLN A 12 -2.36 2.18 15.95
CA GLN A 12 -1.98 3.43 16.59
C GLN A 12 -1.82 4.47 15.50
N ALA A 13 -2.42 5.64 15.68
CA ALA A 13 -2.37 6.69 14.68
C ALA A 13 -2.42 8.06 15.32
N LYS A 14 -1.63 8.99 14.76
CA LYS A 14 -1.78 10.41 15.04
C LYS A 14 -2.79 11.00 14.07
N VAL A 15 -3.75 11.75 14.59
CA VAL A 15 -4.77 12.42 13.79
C VAL A 15 -4.56 13.93 13.87
N LYS A 16 -4.60 14.61 12.72
CA LYS A 16 -4.57 16.08 12.62
C LYS A 16 -5.79 16.57 11.86
N PHE A 17 -6.46 17.57 12.42
CA PHE A 17 -7.55 18.27 11.75
C PHE A 17 -7.04 19.62 11.24
N TRP A 18 -7.24 19.86 9.95
CA TRP A 18 -6.80 21.06 9.23
C TRP A 18 -7.97 21.94 8.78
N GLY A 19 -9.09 21.92 9.52
CA GLY A 19 -10.29 22.70 9.22
C GLY A 19 -11.20 22.05 8.18
N LYS A 20 -10.69 21.78 6.96
CA LYS A 20 -11.46 21.09 5.90
C LYS A 20 -11.06 19.64 5.68
N SER A 21 -9.90 19.23 6.20
CA SER A 21 -9.36 17.89 6.01
C SER A 21 -8.93 17.27 7.34
N ILE A 22 -8.92 15.95 7.37
CA ILE A 22 -8.35 15.15 8.47
C ILE A 22 -7.21 14.31 7.88
N GLU A 23 -6.01 14.46 8.44
CA GLU A 23 -4.87 13.59 8.14
C GLU A 23 -4.69 12.57 9.25
N ILE A 24 -4.49 11.32 8.84
CA ILE A 24 -4.28 10.17 9.71
C ILE A 24 -2.89 9.63 9.36
N PHE A 25 -2.00 9.65 10.35
CA PHE A 25 -0.64 9.13 10.26
C PHE A 25 -0.58 7.84 11.08
N PRO A 26 -0.69 6.67 10.44
CA PRO A 26 -0.56 5.41 11.15
C PRO A 26 0.89 5.23 11.62
N ASP A 27 1.03 4.76 12.85
CA ASP A 27 2.29 4.31 13.43
C ASP A 27 2.08 2.89 13.92
N SER A 28 1.88 1.97 12.97
CA SER A 28 1.55 0.58 13.28
C SER A 28 2.04 -0.35 12.18
N LEU A 29 2.35 -1.58 12.59
CA LEU A 29 2.80 -2.65 11.73
C LEU A 29 1.68 -3.68 11.53
N ASN A 30 1.51 -4.13 10.30
CA ASN A 30 0.71 -5.29 9.96
C ASN A 30 1.62 -6.52 9.86
N THR A 31 1.10 -7.68 10.26
CA THR A 31 1.81 -8.97 10.17
C THR A 31 0.87 -10.01 9.58
N LEU A 32 1.31 -10.67 8.51
CA LEU A 32 0.66 -11.82 7.90
C LEU A 32 1.56 -13.04 8.06
N ILE A 33 1.06 -14.06 8.74
CA ILE A 33 1.71 -15.36 8.86
C ILE A 33 1.09 -16.31 7.85
N LEU A 34 1.93 -16.92 7.02
CA LEU A 34 1.57 -17.91 6.00
C LEU A 34 2.20 -19.25 6.35
N PRO A 35 1.61 -20.08 7.22
CA PRO A 35 2.23 -21.32 7.69
C PRO A 35 2.56 -22.30 6.57
N LYS A 36 1.73 -22.34 5.52
CA LYS A 36 1.98 -23.16 4.33
C LYS A 36 3.34 -22.90 3.67
N TYR A 37 3.79 -21.64 3.70
CA TYR A 37 5.05 -21.22 3.08
C TYR A 37 6.17 -21.00 4.11
N ASN A 38 5.88 -21.22 5.40
CA ASN A 38 6.77 -20.85 6.51
C ASN A 38 7.26 -19.40 6.40
N GLU A 39 6.37 -18.49 5.99
CA GLU A 39 6.69 -17.10 5.69
C GLU A 39 5.89 -16.17 6.59
N THR A 40 6.56 -15.13 7.11
CA THR A 40 5.92 -13.99 7.76
C THR A 40 6.19 -12.75 6.95
N ILE A 41 5.14 -12.00 6.63
CA ILE A 41 5.22 -10.74 5.87
C ILE A 41 4.76 -9.61 6.78
N THR A 42 5.55 -8.55 6.88
CA THR A 42 5.21 -7.36 7.65
C THR A 42 5.19 -6.12 6.76
N TRP A 43 4.32 -5.17 7.10
CA TRP A 43 4.29 -3.87 6.41
C TRP A 43 3.68 -2.76 7.24
N ASN A 44 4.15 -1.53 7.06
CA ASN A 44 3.52 -0.33 7.62
C ASN A 44 2.29 0.10 6.78
N LYS A 45 1.54 1.09 7.25
CA LYS A 45 0.42 1.70 6.53
C LYS A 45 0.83 3.08 6.00
N CYS A 46 0.33 3.48 4.83
CA CYS A 46 0.54 4.84 4.30
C CYS A 46 -0.32 5.88 5.04
N THR A 47 -0.01 7.16 4.83
CA THR A 47 -0.80 8.27 5.37
C THR A 47 -2.11 8.38 4.59
N MET A 48 -3.20 8.68 5.31
CA MET A 48 -4.53 8.89 4.71
C MET A 48 -4.97 10.32 4.95
N CYS A 49 -5.55 10.97 3.94
CA CYS A 49 -6.17 12.28 4.07
C CYS A 49 -7.63 12.21 3.62
N ILE A 50 -8.54 12.56 4.52
CA ILE A 50 -9.96 12.72 4.20
C ILE A 50 -10.20 14.20 3.93
N HIS A 51 -10.62 14.51 2.70
CA HIS A 51 -10.90 15.87 2.27
C HIS A 51 -12.37 16.22 2.44
N ASN A 52 -12.64 17.53 2.60
CA ASN A 52 -13.98 18.11 2.68
C ASN A 52 -14.86 17.49 3.78
N VAL A 53 -14.31 17.23 4.97
CA VAL A 53 -15.01 16.50 6.05
C VAL A 53 -16.28 17.20 6.56
N LEU A 54 -16.41 18.51 6.31
CA LEU A 54 -17.58 19.32 6.64
C LEU A 54 -18.61 19.42 5.49
N SER A 55 -18.33 18.80 4.34
CA SER A 55 -19.21 18.78 3.17
C SER A 55 -19.73 17.36 2.88
N SER A 56 -20.70 17.26 1.97
CA SER A 56 -21.24 15.98 1.48
C SER A 56 -20.26 15.26 0.55
N GLU A 57 -19.59 16.00 -0.33
CA GLU A 57 -18.64 15.47 -1.31
C GLU A 57 -17.25 15.30 -0.68
N ARG A 58 -17.08 14.15 -0.04
CA ARG A 58 -15.82 13.73 0.58
C ARG A 58 -15.05 12.81 -0.35
N TRP A 59 -13.73 12.91 -0.29
CA TRP A 59 -12.85 12.00 -1.00
C TRP A 59 -11.61 11.73 -0.15
N ILE A 60 -10.95 10.61 -0.43
CA ILE A 60 -9.81 10.12 0.34
C ILE A 60 -8.61 10.08 -0.59
N ASP A 61 -7.50 10.63 -0.10
CA ASP A 61 -6.18 10.44 -0.68
C ASP A 61 -5.35 9.53 0.23
N HIS A 62 -4.47 8.76 -0.40
CA HIS A 62 -3.41 8.02 0.27
C HIS A 62 -2.07 8.50 -0.26
N TYR A 63 -1.11 8.71 0.64
CA TYR A 63 0.24 9.08 0.23
C TYR A 63 1.32 8.59 1.18
N GLY A 64 2.54 8.53 0.67
CA GLY A 64 3.73 8.06 1.39
C GLY A 64 4.05 6.60 1.08
N ASP A 65 5.11 6.09 1.72
CA ASP A 65 5.64 4.77 1.42
C ASP A 65 5.06 3.68 2.31
N VAL A 66 4.65 2.57 1.67
CA VAL A 66 4.45 1.28 2.31
C VAL A 66 5.69 0.43 2.05
N LEU A 67 6.38 0.09 3.12
CA LEU A 67 7.52 -0.80 3.18
C LEU A 67 7.01 -2.19 3.58
N VAL A 68 7.26 -3.17 2.72
CA VAL A 68 6.90 -4.57 2.95
C VAL A 68 8.19 -5.36 3.12
N GLU A 69 8.23 -6.23 4.13
CA GLU A 69 9.36 -7.12 4.38
C GLU A 69 8.87 -8.55 4.57
N SER A 70 9.50 -9.49 3.85
CA SER A 70 9.34 -10.92 4.07
C SER A 70 10.39 -11.41 5.07
N SER A 71 10.05 -12.40 5.89
CA SER A 71 10.99 -13.11 6.75
C SER A 71 12.12 -13.81 5.99
N PHE A 72 12.00 -13.96 4.67
CA PHE A 72 13.06 -14.45 3.79
C PHE A 72 14.02 -13.34 3.30
N GLY A 73 13.81 -12.09 3.69
CA GLY A 73 14.69 -10.95 3.41
C GLY A 73 14.37 -10.18 2.13
N THR A 74 13.42 -10.64 1.31
CA THR A 74 12.87 -9.86 0.19
C THR A 74 12.12 -8.65 0.73
N LYS A 75 12.30 -7.49 0.10
CA LYS A 75 11.66 -6.23 0.51
C LYS A 75 10.92 -5.59 -0.65
N ALA A 76 9.89 -4.81 -0.35
CA ALA A 76 9.27 -3.94 -1.33
C ALA A 76 9.05 -2.54 -0.76
N ARG A 77 9.20 -1.52 -1.60
CA ARG A 77 8.78 -0.15 -1.30
C ARG A 77 7.72 0.26 -2.30
N ILE A 78 6.52 0.53 -1.83
CA ILE A 78 5.37 0.95 -2.64
C ILE A 78 5.00 2.37 -2.23
N SER A 79 5.24 3.33 -3.10
CA SER A 79 4.89 4.72 -2.90
C SER A 79 3.45 4.96 -3.36
N PHE A 80 2.60 5.41 -2.42
CA PHE A 80 1.32 6.03 -2.73
C PHE A 80 1.58 7.48 -3.10
N ILE A 81 1.29 7.82 -4.35
CA ILE A 81 1.58 9.13 -4.90
C ILE A 81 0.36 10.00 -4.67
N GLN A 82 0.54 11.10 -3.94
CA GLN A 82 -0.52 12.07 -3.72
C GLN A 82 -1.10 12.51 -5.06
N SER A 83 -2.43 12.47 -5.16
CA SER A 83 -3.12 12.84 -6.39
C SER A 83 -2.86 14.30 -6.72
N ASP A 84 -2.34 14.58 -7.91
CA ASP A 84 -2.48 15.90 -8.50
C ASP A 84 -3.79 15.96 -9.29
N TYR A 85 -4.43 17.13 -9.32
CA TYR A 85 -5.78 17.26 -9.87
C TYR A 85 -5.87 16.94 -11.39
N ARG A 86 -4.74 16.67 -12.07
CA ARG A 86 -4.65 16.58 -13.53
C ARG A 86 -4.11 15.27 -14.10
N THR A 87 -3.22 14.53 -13.42
CA THR A 87 -2.42 13.49 -14.08
C THR A 87 -2.16 12.21 -13.29
N ARG A 88 -2.19 12.23 -11.96
CA ARG A 88 -1.78 11.09 -11.10
C ARG A 88 -2.85 10.69 -10.09
N LEU A 89 -4.09 10.51 -10.55
CA LEU A 89 -5.17 10.09 -9.68
C LEU A 89 -4.84 8.74 -9.03
N ASN A 90 -4.67 8.74 -7.71
CA ASN A 90 -4.58 7.53 -6.89
C ASN A 90 -3.48 6.55 -7.35
N SER A 91 -2.38 7.07 -7.90
CA SER A 91 -1.31 6.26 -8.46
C SER A 91 -0.46 5.61 -7.38
N VAL A 92 0.01 4.40 -7.66
CA VAL A 92 1.06 3.74 -6.88
C VAL A 92 2.19 3.29 -7.79
N ALA A 93 3.41 3.31 -7.26
CA ALA A 93 4.59 2.79 -7.93
C ALA A 93 5.57 2.24 -6.90
N GLY A 94 6.33 1.22 -7.25
CA GLY A 94 7.25 0.61 -6.31
C GLY A 94 8.12 -0.48 -6.92
N ASP A 95 9.11 -0.90 -6.16
CA ASP A 95 10.05 -1.94 -6.52
C ASP A 95 10.04 -3.05 -5.46
N ILE A 96 10.16 -4.30 -5.91
CA ILE A 96 10.47 -5.47 -5.09
C ILE A 96 11.94 -5.78 -5.29
N VAL A 97 12.70 -5.87 -4.21
CA VAL A 97 14.12 -6.19 -4.20
C VAL A 97 14.38 -7.52 -3.50
N ASP A 98 15.31 -8.31 -4.04
CA ASP A 98 15.80 -9.50 -3.37
C ASP A 98 16.74 -9.17 -2.20
N VAL A 99 17.24 -10.20 -1.52
CA VAL A 99 18.16 -10.08 -0.37
C VAL A 99 19.48 -9.36 -0.69
N THR A 100 19.83 -9.23 -1.97
CA THR A 100 21.03 -8.50 -2.42
C THR A 100 20.75 -7.03 -2.71
N GLY A 101 19.48 -6.61 -2.64
CA GLY A 101 19.03 -5.27 -3.01
C GLY A 101 18.75 -5.10 -4.51
N LYS A 102 18.81 -6.17 -5.31
CA LYS A 102 18.52 -6.11 -6.74
C LYS A 102 17.02 -6.07 -6.97
N VAL A 103 16.56 -5.14 -7.80
CA VAL A 103 15.15 -5.07 -8.23
C VAL A 103 14.82 -6.31 -9.06
N VAL A 104 13.85 -7.09 -8.58
CA VAL A 104 13.33 -8.29 -9.25
C VAL A 104 12.01 -8.03 -9.97
N HIS A 105 11.19 -7.12 -9.44
CA HIS A 105 9.91 -6.73 -10.02
C HIS A 105 9.58 -5.27 -9.73
N LYS A 106 8.78 -4.67 -10.60
CA LYS A 106 8.12 -3.38 -10.35
C LYS A 106 6.64 -3.59 -10.06
N ILE A 107 6.10 -2.78 -9.18
CA ILE A 107 4.67 -2.67 -8.87
C ILE A 107 4.20 -1.30 -9.33
N PHE A 108 3.06 -1.23 -10.04
CA PHE A 108 2.49 0.05 -10.46
C PHE A 108 0.98 -0.08 -10.72
N GLY A 109 0.29 1.06 -10.78
CA GLY A 109 -1.11 1.13 -11.14
C GLY A 109 -1.86 2.20 -10.37
N HIS A 110 -3.14 1.96 -10.13
CA HIS A 110 -4.02 2.86 -9.39
C HIS A 110 -4.67 2.08 -8.25
N TRP A 111 -4.44 2.50 -7.00
CA TRP A 111 -4.84 1.72 -5.81
C TRP A 111 -6.35 1.46 -5.70
N HIS A 112 -7.15 2.27 -6.39
CA HIS A 112 -8.60 2.16 -6.42
C HIS A 112 -9.15 1.31 -7.57
N GLU A 113 -8.34 0.97 -8.59
CA GLU A 113 -8.83 0.28 -9.80
C GLU A 113 -8.09 -1.03 -10.07
N ASN A 114 -6.76 -0.98 -10.23
CA ASN A 114 -5.94 -2.10 -10.66
C ASN A 114 -4.47 -1.91 -10.27
N ILE A 115 -3.81 -3.02 -9.96
CA ILE A 115 -2.38 -3.08 -9.64
C ILE A 115 -1.71 -4.14 -10.52
N PHE A 116 -0.58 -3.76 -11.09
CA PHE A 116 0.25 -4.59 -11.94
C PHE A 116 1.60 -4.89 -11.29
N CYS A 117 2.17 -6.04 -11.63
CA CYS A 117 3.51 -6.44 -11.25
C CYS A 117 4.27 -7.03 -12.44
N GLY A 118 5.51 -6.60 -12.65
CA GLY A 118 6.38 -7.04 -13.73
C GLY A 118 7.14 -5.88 -14.38
N ASN A 119 7.86 -6.17 -15.47
CA ASN A 119 8.51 -5.13 -16.27
C ASN A 119 7.56 -4.65 -17.37
N ASP A 120 7.90 -3.55 -18.06
CA ASP A 120 7.02 -2.90 -19.05
C ASP A 120 6.44 -3.84 -20.12
N GLN A 121 7.12 -4.95 -20.44
CA GLN A 121 6.68 -5.95 -21.41
C GLN A 121 6.02 -7.20 -20.79
N THR A 122 6.13 -7.40 -19.49
CA THR A 122 5.71 -8.64 -18.78
C THR A 122 4.73 -8.37 -17.64
N ALA A 123 4.23 -7.14 -17.52
CA ALA A 123 3.34 -6.72 -16.46
C ALA A 123 2.07 -7.57 -16.42
N LYS A 124 1.81 -8.20 -15.27
CA LYS A 124 0.59 -8.95 -14.98
C LYS A 124 -0.26 -8.18 -13.99
N CYS A 125 -1.57 -8.12 -14.23
CA CYS A 125 -2.52 -7.61 -13.25
C CYS A 125 -2.55 -8.58 -12.05
N ILE A 126 -2.15 -8.09 -10.87
CA ILE A 126 -2.12 -8.87 -9.62
C ILE A 126 -3.29 -8.56 -8.69
N TRP A 127 -3.95 -7.43 -8.91
CA TRP A 127 -5.18 -7.06 -8.22
C TRP A 127 -6.03 -6.16 -9.11
N ARG A 128 -7.36 -6.32 -9.03
CA ARG A 128 -8.32 -5.37 -9.57
C ARG A 128 -9.48 -5.20 -8.61
N GLN A 129 -10.12 -4.04 -8.63
CA GLN A 129 -11.36 -3.82 -7.91
C GLN A 129 -12.43 -4.83 -8.37
N SER A 130 -13.13 -5.46 -7.43
CA SER A 130 -14.32 -6.25 -7.76
C SER A 130 -15.44 -5.30 -8.16
N THR A 131 -16.04 -5.56 -9.31
CA THR A 131 -17.37 -5.05 -9.67
C THR A 131 -18.44 -5.59 -8.74
#